data_AF-A0A4R0MVA3-F1
#
_entry.id   AF-A0A4R0MVA3-F1
#
_cell.length_a   1.000
_cell.length_b   1.000
_cell.length_c   1.000
_cell.angle_alpha   90.00
_cell.angle_beta   90.00
_cell.angle_gamma   90.00
#
_symmetry.space_group_name_H-M   'P 1'
#
loop_
_entity.id
_entity.type
_entity.pdbx_description
1 polymer ?
#
loop_
_entity_poly.entity_id
_entity_poly.type
_entity_poly.pdbx_seq_one_letter_code
_entity_poly.pdbx_strand_id
1 'polypeptide(L)'
;MKKEIIFLTPIAICIVVAIVIIALYNYRLKKRIIDSGPIDENSLKFLMSLSGLGSEVLKWGLIFLFGGAGLILIEFLPYPADESSLPYGVVLISIAMGFLTYYLIMKKQQK
;
A
#
# COMPACT_ATOMS: atom_id res chain seq x y z
N MET A 1 14.55 21.59 10.19
CA MET A 1 13.81 21.08 9.01
C MET A 1 14.70 20.73 7.81
N LYS A 2 15.46 21.64 7.17
CA LYS A 2 16.23 21.30 5.94
C LYS A 2 17.26 20.17 6.11
N LYS A 3 17.90 20.09 7.28
CA LYS A 3 18.95 19.08 7.56
C LYS A 3 18.39 17.65 7.63
N GLU A 4 17.20 17.46 8.20
CA GLU A 4 16.57 16.13 8.32
C GLU A 4 16.06 15.60 6.98
N ILE A 5 15.55 16.48 6.12
CA ILE A 5 15.09 16.14 4.77
C ILE A 5 16.26 15.60 3.93
N ILE A 6 17.45 16.19 4.08
CA ILE A 6 18.66 15.77 3.35
C ILE A 6 19.09 14.35 3.75
N PHE A 7 18.93 13.94 5.02
CA PHE A 7 19.25 12.59 5.48
C PHE A 7 18.19 11.55 5.10
N LEU A 8 16.90 11.93 5.07
CA LEU A 8 15.80 11.04 4.71
C LEU A 8 15.75 10.72 3.20
N THR A 9 16.16 11.66 2.36
CA THR A 9 16.12 11.52 0.90
C THR A 9 16.87 10.30 0.36
N PRO A 10 18.15 10.04 0.70
CA PRO A 10 18.86 8.86 0.19
C PRO A 10 18.26 7.54 0.68
N ILE A 11 17.71 7.50 1.90
CA ILE A 11 17.07 6.32 2.47
C ILE A 11 15.82 5.95 1.66
N ALA A 12 14.98 6.95 1.35
CA ALA A 12 13.80 6.76 0.52
C ALA A 12 14.15 6.22 -0.87
N ILE A 13 15.20 6.75 -1.50
CA ILE A 13 15.66 6.30 -2.82
C ILE A 13 16.13 4.83 -2.74
N CYS A 14 16.92 4.46 -1.73
CA CYS A 14 17.36 3.07 -1.55
C CYS A 14 16.19 2.10 -1.38
N ILE A 15 15.15 2.48 -0.63
CA ILE A 15 13.95 1.66 -0.46
C ILE A 15 13.24 1.45 -1.80
N VAL A 16 13.04 2.51 -2.58
CA VAL A 16 12.40 2.42 -3.90
C VAL A 16 13.19 1.51 -4.83
N VAL A 17 14.51 1.67 -4.88
CA VAL A 17 15.40 0.84 -5.70
C VAL A 17 15.32 -0.63 -5.27
N ALA A 18 15.35 -0.91 -3.97
CA ALA A 18 15.22 -2.27 -3.45
C ALA A 18 13.89 -2.93 -3.85
N ILE A 19 12.77 -2.20 -3.72
CA ILE A 19 11.44 -2.67 -4.14
C ILE A 19 11.44 -3.02 -5.64
N VAL A 20 12.03 -2.15 -6.48
CA VAL A 20 12.12 -2.38 -7.93
C VAL A 20 12.96 -3.63 -8.23
N ILE A 21 14.10 -3.81 -7.56
CA ILE A 21 14.95 -5.00 -7.73
C ILE A 21 14.18 -6.26 -7.35
N ILE A 22 13.49 -6.28 -6.21
CA ILE A 22 12.68 -7.41 -5.76
C ILE A 22 11.57 -7.73 -6.78
N ALA A 23 10.89 -6.70 -7.29
CA ALA A 23 9.85 -6.87 -8.30
C ALA A 23 10.39 -7.49 -9.61
N LEU A 24 11.54 -7.00 -10.09
CA LEU A 24 12.21 -7.55 -11.26
C LEU A 24 12.65 -9.00 -11.03
N TYR A 25 13.20 -9.32 -9.85
CA TYR A 25 13.63 -10.68 -9.53
C TYR A 25 12.44 -11.63 -9.46
N ASN A 26 11.35 -11.23 -8.82
CA ASN A 26 10.09 -12.00 -8.77
C ASN A 26 9.52 -12.26 -10.17
N TYR A 27 9.58 -11.27 -11.06
CA TYR A 27 9.19 -11.45 -12.46
C TYR A 27 10.07 -12.49 -13.16
N ARG A 28 11.40 -12.40 -13.03
CA ARG A 28 12.32 -13.37 -13.66
C ARG A 28 12.16 -14.78 -13.11
N LEU A 29 11.93 -14.92 -11.80
CA LEU A 29 11.68 -16.22 -11.17
C LEU A 29 10.37 -16.84 -11.67
N LYS A 30 9.27 -16.07 -11.67
CA LYS A 30 7.98 -16.53 -12.22
C LYS A 30 8.10 -16.95 -13.68
N LYS A 31 8.78 -16.15 -14.50
CA LYS A 31 9.03 -16.48 -15.92
C LYS A 31 9.81 -17.78 -16.07
N ARG A 32 10.88 -17.97 -15.29
CA ARG A 32 11.68 -19.20 -15.32
C ARG A 32 10.84 -20.42 -14.93
N ILE A 33 9.99 -20.33 -13.90
CA ILE A 33 9.13 -21.43 -13.44
C ILE A 33 8.18 -21.88 -14.57
N ILE A 34 7.56 -20.91 -15.27
CA ILE A 34 6.65 -21.17 -16.39
C ILE A 34 7.39 -21.81 -17.58
N ASP A 35 8.60 -21.33 -17.87
CA ASP A 35 9.42 -21.81 -19.01
C ASP A 35 10.03 -23.21 -18.74
N SER A 36 10.12 -23.65 -17.47
CA SER A 36 10.94 -24.82 -17.07
C SER A 36 10.29 -26.21 -17.14
N GLY A 37 9.11 -26.39 -17.74
CA GLY A 37 8.55 -27.74 -18.00
C GLY A 37 7.07 -27.90 -17.63
N PRO A 38 6.50 -29.12 -17.79
CA PRO A 38 5.07 -29.37 -17.68
C PRO A 38 4.57 -29.01 -16.28
N ILE A 39 3.90 -27.86 -16.22
CA ILE A 39 3.33 -27.29 -15.02
C ILE A 39 2.20 -28.20 -14.54
N ASP A 40 2.46 -28.98 -13.50
CA ASP A 40 1.44 -29.77 -12.81
C ASP A 40 0.33 -28.84 -12.28
N GLU A 41 -0.93 -29.27 -12.27
CA GLU A 41 -2.07 -28.45 -11.80
C GLU A 41 -1.85 -27.93 -10.38
N ASN A 42 -1.17 -28.70 -9.52
CA ASN A 42 -0.82 -28.27 -8.17
C ASN A 42 0.20 -27.12 -8.15
N SER A 43 1.15 -27.11 -9.08
CA SER A 43 2.13 -26.03 -9.21
C SER A 43 1.51 -24.74 -9.77
N LEU A 44 0.50 -24.85 -10.66
CA LEU A 44 -0.31 -23.70 -11.09
C LEU A 44 -1.17 -23.13 -9.94
N LYS A 45 -1.82 -24.00 -9.16
CA LYS A 45 -2.57 -23.57 -7.96
C LYS A 45 -1.66 -22.89 -6.93
N PHE A 46 -0.44 -23.37 -6.74
CA PHE A 46 0.56 -22.75 -5.87
C PHE A 46 1.03 -21.38 -6.38
N LEU A 47 1.26 -21.23 -7.69
CA LEU A 47 1.60 -19.93 -8.28
C LEU A 47 0.46 -18.92 -8.16
N MET A 48 -0.79 -19.39 -8.29
CA MET A 48 -1.99 -18.57 -8.14
C MET A 48 -2.22 -18.16 -6.68
N SER A 49 -1.90 -19.01 -5.69
CA SER A 49 -1.93 -18.63 -4.27
C SER A 49 -0.83 -17.64 -3.89
N LEU A 50 0.35 -17.73 -4.51
CA LEU A 50 1.41 -16.71 -4.40
C LEU A 50 1.01 -15.36 -5.01
N SER A 51 0.00 -15.35 -5.90
CA SER A 51 -0.55 -14.13 -6.50
C SER A 51 -1.55 -13.42 -5.58
N GLY A 52 -1.39 -13.51 -4.26
CA GLY A 52 -2.16 -12.81 -3.21
C GLY A 52 -2.17 -11.27 -3.31
N LEU A 53 -1.84 -10.70 -4.47
CA LEU A 53 -1.94 -9.29 -4.82
C LEU A 53 -3.33 -8.69 -4.55
N GLY A 54 -4.41 -9.48 -4.53
CA GLY A 54 -5.77 -8.93 -4.42
C GLY A 54 -6.04 -8.21 -3.10
N SER A 55 -5.69 -8.83 -1.97
CA SER A 55 -5.98 -8.27 -0.64
C SER A 55 -5.14 -7.06 -0.30
N GLU A 56 -3.84 -7.13 -0.60
CA GLU A 56 -2.89 -6.08 -0.21
C GLU A 56 -3.05 -4.82 -1.06
N VAL A 57 -3.29 -4.97 -2.37
CA VAL A 57 -3.59 -3.82 -3.25
C VAL A 57 -4.90 -3.15 -2.81
N LEU A 58 -5.92 -3.93 -2.44
CA LEU A 58 -7.18 -3.40 -1.93
C LEU A 58 -6.98 -2.61 -0.63
N LYS A 59 -6.17 -3.13 0.30
CA LYS A 59 -5.79 -2.44 1.54
C LYS A 59 -5.20 -1.06 1.27
N TRP A 60 -4.15 -1.01 0.45
CA TRP A 60 -3.45 0.25 0.16
C TRP A 60 -4.33 1.22 -0.64
N GLY A 61 -5.12 0.72 -1.59
CA GLY A 61 -6.08 1.53 -2.34
C GLY A 61 -7.10 2.23 -1.43
N LEU A 62 -7.69 1.50 -0.47
CA LEU A 62 -8.62 2.08 0.50
C LEU A 62 -7.94 3.12 1.41
N ILE A 63 -6.74 2.82 1.91
CA ILE A 63 -6.00 3.77 2.78
C ILE A 63 -5.71 5.08 2.03
N PHE A 64 -5.24 5.01 0.78
CA PHE A 64 -4.96 6.21 -0.01
C PHE A 64 -6.22 6.96 -0.43
N LEU A 65 -7.32 6.24 -0.73
CA LEU A 65 -8.59 6.88 -1.08
C LEU A 65 -9.14 7.69 0.08
N PHE A 66 -9.23 7.10 1.27
CA PHE A 66 -9.75 7.81 2.43
C PHE A 66 -8.74 8.82 2.99
N GLY A 67 -7.44 8.51 2.99
CA GLY A 67 -6.40 9.47 3.39
C GLY A 67 -6.40 10.71 2.48
N GLY A 68 -6.52 10.53 1.16
CA GLY A 68 -6.66 11.62 0.21
C GLY A 68 -7.93 12.44 0.42
N ALA A 69 -9.07 11.78 0.70
CA ALA A 69 -10.30 12.48 1.06
C ALA A 69 -10.13 13.32 2.33
N GLY A 70 -9.42 12.80 3.34
CA GLY A 70 -9.08 13.54 4.56
C GLY A 70 -8.24 14.78 4.30
N LEU A 71 -7.29 14.70 3.36
CA LEU A 71 -6.48 15.85 2.95
C LEU A 71 -7.32 16.91 2.24
N ILE A 72 -8.23 16.50 1.35
CA ILE A 72 -9.16 17.42 0.68
C ILE A 72 -10.06 18.11 1.72
N LEU A 73 -10.53 17.39 2.74
CA LEU A 73 -11.38 17.95 3.78
C LEU A 73 -10.69 19.05 4.60
N ILE A 74 -9.39 18.93 4.86
CA ILE A 74 -8.64 19.96 5.60
C ILE A 74 -8.66 21.31 4.89
N GLU A 75 -8.65 21.34 3.55
CA GLU A 75 -8.65 22.61 2.79
C GLU A 75 -9.91 23.45 3.06
N PHE A 76 -11.02 22.81 3.44
CA PHE A 76 -12.27 23.49 3.77
C PHE A 76 -12.37 23.93 5.23
N LEU A 77 -11.38 23.60 6.07
CA LEU A 77 -11.37 24.01 7.48
C LEU A 77 -10.76 25.41 7.63
N PRO A 78 -11.40 26.32 8.38
CA PRO A 78 -10.87 27.66 8.65
C PRO A 78 -9.76 27.68 9.71
N TYR A 79 -9.23 26.52 10.10
CA TYR A 79 -8.18 26.39 11.11
C TYR A 79 -6.84 26.10 10.43
N PRO A 80 -5.85 27.00 10.53
CA PRO A 80 -4.52 26.73 10.01
C PRO A 80 -3.90 25.52 10.75
N ALA A 81 -3.23 24.65 10.00
CA ALA A 81 -2.61 23.43 10.51
C ALA A 81 -1.55 23.70 11.59
N ASP A 82 -1.01 24.92 11.58
CA ASP A 82 0.06 25.42 12.41
C ASP A 82 -0.44 25.80 13.82
N GLU A 83 -1.73 26.12 13.96
CA GLU A 83 -2.31 26.61 15.21
C GLU A 83 -3.23 25.59 15.88
N SER A 84 -3.72 24.59 15.13
CA SER A 84 -4.70 23.62 15.62
C SER A 84 -4.33 22.20 15.24
N SER A 85 -4.47 21.27 16.19
CA SER A 85 -4.28 19.84 15.93
C SER A 85 -5.45 19.19 15.18
N LEU A 86 -6.52 19.95 14.95
CA LEU A 86 -7.77 19.46 14.36
C LEU A 86 -7.60 18.92 12.92
N PRO A 87 -6.86 19.58 12.01
CA PRO A 87 -6.61 19.06 10.67
C PRO A 87 -5.94 17.68 10.68
N TYR A 88 -4.91 17.49 11.50
CA TYR A 88 -4.23 16.19 11.64
C TYR A 88 -5.18 15.10 12.13
N GLY A 89 -6.08 15.44 13.08
CA GLY A 89 -7.13 14.54 13.53
C GLY A 89 -8.07 14.09 12.40
N VAL A 90 -8.51 15.01 11.54
CA VAL A 90 -9.39 14.71 10.40
C VAL A 90 -8.73 13.72 9.42
N VAL A 91 -7.46 13.92 9.08
CA VAL A 91 -6.72 13.00 8.22
C VAL A 91 -6.55 11.63 8.87
N LEU A 92 -6.17 11.58 10.15
CA LEU A 92 -6.00 10.31 10.87
C LEU A 92 -7.30 9.51 10.96
N ILE A 93 -8.41 10.18 11.23
CA ILE A 93 -9.75 9.56 11.27
C ILE A 93 -10.13 9.03 9.88
N SER A 94 -9.82 9.78 8.83
CA SER A 94 -10.08 9.36 7.45
C SER A 94 -9.26 8.10 7.10
N ILE A 95 -7.97 8.09 7.40
CA ILE A 95 -7.11 6.89 7.22
C ILE A 95 -7.65 5.69 8.01
N ALA A 96 -8.05 5.91 9.26
CA ALA A 96 -8.62 4.87 10.11
C ALA A 96 -9.93 4.30 9.52
N MET A 97 -10.79 5.16 8.94
CA MET A 97 -11.95 4.70 8.18
C MET A 97 -11.55 3.78 7.03
N GLY A 98 -10.54 4.15 6.24
CA GLY A 98 -10.02 3.30 5.17
C GLY A 98 -9.61 1.90 5.64
N PHE A 99 -8.85 1.82 6.74
CA PHE A 99 -8.49 0.55 7.38
C PHE A 99 -9.71 -0.25 7.85
N LEU A 100 -10.70 0.42 8.44
CA LEU A 100 -11.89 -0.22 8.99
C LEU A 100 -12.77 -0.80 7.88
N THR A 101 -12.96 -0.05 6.78
CA THR A 101 -13.63 -0.55 5.57
C THR A 101 -12.89 -1.76 4.97
N TYR A 102 -11.56 -1.70 4.88
CA TYR A 102 -10.77 -2.86 4.42
C TYR A 102 -10.99 -4.09 5.31
N TYR A 103 -10.94 -3.92 6.63
CA TYR A 103 -11.18 -5.01 7.58
C TYR A 103 -12.58 -5.63 7.41
N LEU A 104 -13.62 -4.82 7.24
CA LEU A 104 -14.98 -5.31 7.03
C LEU A 104 -15.13 -6.09 5.73
N ILE A 105 -14.49 -5.64 4.64
CA ILE A 105 -14.48 -6.35 3.35
C ILE A 105 -13.78 -7.70 3.52
N MET A 106 -12.59 -7.72 4.14
CA MET A 106 -11.83 -8.95 4.34
C MET A 106 -12.57 -9.95 5.24
N LYS A 107 -13.20 -9.47 6.31
CA LYS A 107 -14.01 -10.29 7.21
C LYS A 107 -15.19 -10.95 6.50
N LYS A 108 -15.77 -10.28 5.49
CA LYS A 108 -16.83 -10.87 4.65
C LYS A 108 -16.31 -11.94 3.70
N GLN A 109 -15.07 -11.82 3.21
CA GLN A 109 -14.50 -12.80 2.28
C GLN A 109 -14.02 -14.10 2.97
N GLN A 110 -13.76 -14.05 4.28
CA GLN A 110 -13.40 -15.24 5.07
C GLN A 110 -14.60 -16.05 5.58
N LYS A 111 -15.83 -15.59 5.33
CA LYS A 111 -17.08 -16.24 5.73
C LYS A 111 -17.73 -16.91 4.53
#